data_AF-A0A9D7NSU1-F1
#
_entry.id   AF-A0A9D7NSU1-F1
#
_cell.length_a   1.000
_cell.length_b   1.000
_cell.length_c   1.000
_cell.angle_alpha   90.00
_cell.angle_beta   90.00
_cell.angle_gamma   90.00
#
_symmetry.space_group_name_H-M   'P 1'
#
loop_
_entity.id
_entity.type
_entity.pdbx_description
1 polymer ?
#
loop_
_entity_poly.entity_id
_entity_poly.type
_entity_poly.pdbx_seq_one_letter_code
_entity_poly.pdbx_strand_id
1 'polypeptide(L)'
;MTPDIGTLISFLTDTTCGEACWSARDDTCRCSCGGKNHGVLRTVDGDRPARTCRISGDIYTLRAVGREHELDAEADNLCRAVGPYRVDEVCEGLTYRYYWKATELHAPARPKPATKDQIKRWPELSAYRNLEPWEWAVLLWVKECKS
;
A
#
# COMPACT_ATOMS: atom_id res chain seq x y z
N MET A 1 22.70 -39.40 17.28
CA MET A 1 23.20 -38.11 16.77
C MET A 1 21.99 -37.23 16.52
N THR A 2 21.67 -36.35 17.47
CA THR A 2 20.60 -35.35 17.35
C THR A 2 21.10 -34.16 16.54
N PRO A 3 20.33 -33.62 15.58
CA PRO A 3 20.73 -32.42 14.86
C PRO A 3 20.72 -31.22 15.82
N ASP A 4 21.80 -30.44 15.73
CA ASP A 4 21.98 -29.17 16.41
C ASP A 4 20.93 -28.19 15.88
N ILE A 5 19.95 -27.84 16.72
CA ILE A 5 18.95 -26.83 16.41
C ILE A 5 19.64 -25.49 16.61
N GLY A 6 20.33 -25.04 15.56
CA GLY A 6 20.98 -23.74 15.53
C GLY A 6 20.02 -22.66 16.02
N THR A 7 20.37 -22.04 17.14
CA THR A 7 19.61 -20.95 17.76
C THR A 7 19.34 -19.87 16.72
N LEU A 8 18.08 -19.74 16.30
CA LEU A 8 17.62 -18.61 15.50
C LEU A 8 17.63 -17.37 16.39
N ILE A 9 18.72 -16.60 16.32
CA ILE A 9 18.81 -15.30 16.98
C ILE A 9 17.92 -14.32 16.21
N SER A 10 16.73 -14.03 16.73
CA SER A 10 15.88 -12.95 16.21
C SER A 10 16.28 -11.64 16.85
N PHE A 11 16.75 -10.68 16.05
CA PHE A 11 16.96 -9.31 16.51
C PHE A 11 15.65 -8.54 16.36
N LEU A 12 15.02 -8.19 17.49
CA LEU A 12 13.91 -7.25 17.51
C LEU A 12 14.50 -5.84 17.39
N THR A 13 14.44 -5.26 16.20
CA THR A 13 14.82 -3.85 16.00
C THR A 13 13.59 -2.98 16.22
N ASP A 14 13.64 -2.05 17.17
CA ASP A 14 12.59 -1.04 17.38
C ASP A 14 12.45 -0.06 16.19
N THR A 15 13.38 -0.12 15.25
CA THR A 15 13.28 0.59 13.97
C THR A 15 12.40 -0.21 13.02
N THR A 16 11.17 0.27 12.82
CA THR A 16 10.32 -0.22 11.74
C THR A 16 11.01 0.05 10.40
N CYS A 17 10.79 -0.86 9.47
CA CYS A 17 11.22 -0.77 8.09
C CYS A 17 10.77 0.59 7.49
N GLY A 18 11.69 1.57 7.43
CA GLY A 18 11.43 2.97 7.03
C GLY A 18 12.36 3.45 5.90
N GLU A 19 12.37 4.76 5.62
CA GLU A 19 13.06 5.37 4.45
C GLU A 19 14.57 5.06 4.35
N ALA A 20 15.25 4.74 5.45
CA ALA A 20 16.67 4.38 5.47
C ALA A 20 16.95 3.03 4.78
N CYS A 21 15.97 2.11 4.75
CA CYS A 21 16.12 0.79 4.13
C CYS A 21 15.94 0.82 2.60
N TRP A 22 15.41 1.91 2.04
CA TRP A 22 15.12 2.08 0.61
C TRP A 22 16.38 2.10 -0.27
N SER A 23 17.51 2.50 0.32
CA SER A 23 18.82 2.61 -0.35
C SER A 23 19.81 1.53 0.07
N ALA A 24 19.39 0.55 0.88
CA ALA A 24 20.23 -0.60 1.21
C ALA A 24 20.39 -1.48 -0.04
N ARG A 25 21.62 -1.86 -0.38
CA ARG A 25 21.88 -2.85 -1.44
C ARG A 25 21.31 -4.22 -1.02
N ASP A 26 21.05 -5.07 -2.01
CA ASP A 26 20.40 -6.39 -1.88
C ASP A 26 21.07 -7.30 -0.82
N ASP A 27 22.39 -7.21 -0.72
CA ASP A 27 23.24 -7.92 0.26
C ASP A 27 23.18 -7.35 1.70
N THR A 28 22.59 -6.17 1.86
CA THR A 28 22.63 -5.38 3.10
C THR A 28 21.26 -5.32 3.78
N CYS A 29 20.16 -5.62 3.07
CA CYS A 29 18.82 -5.55 3.62
C CYS A 29 18.54 -6.72 4.58
N ARG A 30 18.65 -6.47 5.90
CA ARG A 30 18.30 -7.44 6.95
C ARG A 30 16.88 -7.24 7.53
N CYS A 31 15.99 -6.57 6.80
CA CYS A 31 14.60 -6.41 7.28
C CYS A 31 13.91 -7.77 7.32
N SER A 32 12.99 -7.95 8.27
CA SER A 32 12.04 -9.06 8.29
C SER A 32 11.15 -9.13 7.03
N CYS A 33 11.10 -8.04 6.25
CA CYS A 33 10.39 -7.93 4.99
C CYS A 33 11.12 -8.57 3.78
N GLY A 34 12.39 -8.99 3.92
CA GLY A 34 13.18 -9.60 2.85
C GLY A 34 13.30 -8.75 1.59
N GLY A 35 13.38 -7.42 1.71
CA GLY A 35 13.50 -6.48 0.57
C GLY A 35 12.18 -6.16 -0.14
N LYS A 36 11.15 -7.02 -0.04
CA LYS A 36 9.89 -6.95 -0.80
C LYS A 36 9.15 -5.60 -0.69
N ASN A 37 9.17 -4.99 0.49
CA ASN A 37 8.40 -3.75 0.72
C ASN A 37 9.17 -2.48 0.33
N HIS A 38 10.45 -2.60 -0.07
CA HIS A 38 11.37 -1.46 -0.15
C HIS A 38 12.07 -1.30 -1.50
N GLY A 39 11.52 -1.90 -2.57
CA GLY A 39 12.06 -1.75 -3.93
C GLY A 39 13.43 -2.37 -4.16
N VAL A 40 13.98 -3.06 -3.15
CA VAL A 40 15.14 -3.94 -3.23
C VAL A 40 14.58 -5.30 -3.61
N LEU A 41 14.49 -5.49 -4.91
CA LEU A 41 14.60 -6.74 -5.66
C LEU A 41 14.36 -6.28 -7.09
N ARG A 42 15.43 -6.04 -7.84
CA ARG A 42 15.41 -6.57 -9.20
C ARG A 42 15.32 -8.06 -8.95
N THR A 43 14.16 -8.68 -9.16
CA THR A 43 14.14 -10.15 -9.14
C THR A 43 15.18 -10.64 -10.16
N VAL A 44 15.61 -11.90 -10.07
CA VAL A 44 16.58 -12.43 -11.06
C VAL A 44 16.06 -12.26 -12.50
N ASP A 45 14.74 -12.09 -12.64
CA ASP A 45 13.97 -11.86 -13.87
C ASP A 45 13.76 -10.38 -14.23
N GLY A 46 14.23 -9.44 -13.40
CA GLY A 46 14.17 -7.99 -13.66
C GLY A 46 12.86 -7.30 -13.24
N ASP A 47 11.88 -8.05 -12.75
CA ASP A 47 10.61 -7.50 -12.30
C ASP A 47 10.72 -6.87 -10.91
N ARG A 48 10.05 -5.73 -10.75
CA ARG A 48 10.00 -5.01 -9.48
C ARG A 48 8.81 -5.51 -8.67
N PRO A 49 8.97 -5.83 -7.37
CA PRO A 49 7.84 -6.23 -6.54
C PRO A 49 6.81 -5.10 -6.45
N ALA A 50 5.53 -5.48 -6.41
CA ALA A 50 4.45 -4.53 -6.15
C ALA A 50 4.65 -3.87 -4.78
N ARG A 51 4.43 -2.56 -4.71
CA ARG A 51 4.63 -1.81 -3.48
C ARG A 51 3.51 -2.08 -2.51
N THR A 52 3.83 -2.36 -1.26
CA THR A 52 2.83 -2.54 -0.21
C THR A 52 2.95 -1.47 0.86
N CYS A 53 1.86 -1.09 1.50
CA CYS A 53 1.88 -0.29 2.72
C CYS A 53 0.83 -0.77 3.72
N ARG A 54 0.99 -0.37 5.00
CA ARG A 54 -0.01 -0.62 6.03
C ARG A 54 -0.83 0.64 6.27
N ILE A 55 -2.15 0.56 6.07
CA ILE A 55 -3.09 1.66 6.33
C ILE A 55 -4.15 1.14 7.29
N SER A 56 -4.31 1.79 8.45
CA SER A 56 -5.33 1.40 9.43
C SER A 56 -5.25 -0.08 9.85
N GLY A 57 -4.04 -0.65 9.93
CA GLY A 57 -3.84 -2.06 10.33
C GLY A 57 -3.93 -3.09 9.20
N ASP A 58 -4.48 -2.73 8.04
CA ASP A 58 -4.57 -3.61 6.87
C ASP A 58 -3.39 -3.42 5.91
N ILE A 59 -3.08 -4.46 5.14
CA ILE A 59 -2.06 -4.44 4.08
C ILE A 59 -2.72 -4.04 2.76
N TYR A 60 -2.14 -3.05 2.10
CA TYR A 60 -2.56 -2.58 0.79
C TYR A 60 -1.41 -2.68 -0.19
N THR A 61 -1.75 -2.87 -1.46
CA THR A 61 -0.83 -2.88 -2.59
C THR A 61 -1.10 -1.69 -3.50
N LEU A 62 -0.03 -1.04 -3.98
CA LEU A 62 -0.12 0.11 -4.85
C LEU A 62 -0.69 -0.35 -6.19
N ARG A 63 -1.82 0.22 -6.57
CA ARG A 63 -2.50 -0.08 -7.83
C ARG A 63 -2.19 0.95 -8.91
N ALA A 64 -2.20 2.23 -8.55
CA ALA A 64 -1.99 3.33 -9.49
C ALA A 64 -1.34 4.55 -8.82
N VAL A 65 -0.74 5.39 -9.66
CA VAL A 65 -0.26 6.73 -9.32
C VAL A 65 -0.84 7.71 -10.32
N GLY A 66 -1.22 8.90 -9.87
CA GLY A 66 -2.10 9.75 -10.66
C GLY A 66 -2.32 11.12 -10.04
N ARG A 67 -3.19 11.92 -10.67
CA ARG A 67 -3.75 13.12 -10.05
C ARG A 67 -4.92 12.74 -9.16
N GLU A 68 -5.23 13.60 -8.18
CA GLU A 68 -6.29 13.35 -7.20
C GLU A 68 -7.64 13.03 -7.85
N HIS A 69 -8.12 13.89 -8.76
CA HIS A 69 -9.43 13.71 -9.40
C HIS A 69 -9.57 12.40 -10.18
N GLU A 70 -8.47 11.86 -10.72
CA GLU A 70 -8.47 10.59 -11.45
C GLU A 70 -8.59 9.41 -10.49
N LEU A 71 -7.78 9.44 -9.42
CA LEU A 71 -7.66 8.33 -8.48
C LEU A 71 -8.78 8.28 -7.44
N ASP A 72 -9.40 9.41 -7.11
CA ASP A 72 -10.55 9.44 -6.21
C ASP A 72 -11.76 8.75 -6.84
N ALA A 73 -12.03 9.02 -8.12
CA ALA A 73 -13.08 8.35 -8.86
C ALA A 73 -12.83 6.83 -8.98
N GLU A 74 -11.57 6.43 -9.23
CA GLU A 74 -11.21 5.01 -9.26
C GLU A 74 -11.36 4.36 -7.87
N ALA A 75 -10.93 5.02 -6.80
CA ALA A 75 -11.05 4.51 -5.44
C ALA A 75 -12.52 4.30 -5.03
N ASP A 76 -13.39 5.25 -5.33
CA ASP A 76 -14.82 5.13 -5.05
C ASP A 76 -15.47 3.99 -5.84
N ASN A 77 -15.08 3.81 -7.10
CA ASN A 77 -15.55 2.68 -7.91
C ASN A 77 -15.11 1.33 -7.33
N LEU A 78 -13.85 1.21 -6.90
CA LEU A 78 -13.33 0.01 -6.25
C LEU A 78 -14.06 -0.27 -4.92
N CYS A 79 -14.31 0.76 -4.12
CA CYS A 79 -15.07 0.66 -2.89
C CYS A 79 -16.52 0.18 -3.14
N ARG A 80 -17.18 0.67 -4.19
CA ARG A 80 -18.52 0.24 -4.58
C ARG A 80 -18.56 -1.18 -5.11
N ALA A 81 -17.53 -1.61 -5.86
CA ALA A 81 -17.47 -2.93 -6.47
C ALA A 81 -17.41 -4.07 -5.43
N VAL A 82 -16.90 -3.81 -4.23
CA VAL A 82 -16.93 -4.77 -3.10
C VAL A 82 -18.35 -4.99 -2.56
N GLY A 83 -19.27 -4.05 -2.82
CA GLY A 83 -20.63 -4.07 -2.30
C GLY A 83 -20.77 -3.36 -0.96
N PRO A 84 -22.00 -3.32 -0.40
CA PRO A 84 -22.25 -2.63 0.85
C PRO A 84 -21.60 -3.37 2.02
N TYR A 85 -20.95 -2.62 2.91
CA TYR A 85 -20.38 -3.20 4.14
C TYR A 85 -21.43 -3.38 5.22
N ARG A 86 -22.58 -2.71 5.08
CA ARG A 86 -23.71 -2.79 6.00
C ARG A 86 -25.00 -2.61 5.22
N VAL A 87 -26.00 -3.43 5.55
CA VAL A 87 -27.36 -3.34 5.02
C VAL A 87 -28.29 -3.34 6.21
N ASP A 88 -29.07 -2.27 6.36
CA ASP A 88 -30.04 -2.13 7.44
C ASP A 88 -31.46 -2.24 6.85
N GLU A 89 -32.34 -2.96 7.52
CA GLU A 89 -33.77 -2.95 7.24
C GLU A 89 -34.40 -1.74 7.94
N VAL A 90 -35.09 -0.89 7.17
CA VAL A 90 -35.69 0.34 7.70
C VAL A 90 -37.19 0.12 7.99
N CYS A 91 -37.87 -0.60 7.10
CA CYS A 91 -39.23 -1.11 7.29
C CYS A 91 -39.48 -2.29 6.34
N GLU A 92 -40.65 -2.92 6.46
CA GLU A 92 -41.00 -4.15 5.72
C GLU A 92 -40.78 -3.98 4.20
N GLY A 93 -39.75 -4.66 3.68
CA GLY A 93 -39.38 -4.64 2.27
C GLY A 93 -38.44 -3.50 1.83
N LEU A 94 -38.04 -2.58 2.71
CA LEU A 94 -37.15 -1.46 2.41
C LEU A 94 -35.82 -1.56 3.17
N THR A 95 -34.73 -1.71 2.41
CA THR A 95 -33.36 -1.78 2.95
C THR A 95 -32.53 -0.56 2.57
N TYR A 96 -31.75 -0.03 3.50
CA TYR A 96 -30.71 0.95 3.24
C TYR A 96 -29.34 0.26 3.14
N ARG A 97 -28.54 0.62 2.12
CA ARG A 97 -27.22 0.02 1.85
C ARG A 97 -26.12 1.05 2.05
N TYR A 98 -25.19 0.75 2.95
CA TYR A 98 -24.03 1.58 3.24
C TYR A 98 -22.83 1.05 2.45
N TYR A 99 -22.27 1.90 1.59
CA TYR A 99 -21.08 1.61 0.81
C TYR A 99 -19.86 2.25 1.44
N TRP A 100 -18.71 1.62 1.26
CA TRP A 100 -17.43 2.17 1.66
C TRP A 100 -17.18 3.51 0.97
N LYS A 101 -16.72 4.49 1.74
CA LYS A 101 -16.07 5.68 1.20
C LYS A 101 -14.56 5.46 1.20
N ALA A 102 -13.87 5.92 0.16
CA ALA A 102 -12.41 5.80 0.08
C ALA A 102 -11.67 6.49 1.26
N THR A 103 -12.34 7.41 1.97
CA THR A 103 -11.80 8.09 3.15
C THR A 103 -12.01 7.33 4.47
N GLU A 104 -12.80 6.26 4.49
CA GLU A 104 -13.09 5.47 5.69
C GLU A 104 -11.92 4.55 6.11
N LEU A 105 -11.91 4.19 7.40
CA LEU A 105 -10.99 3.18 7.92
C LEU A 105 -11.36 1.82 7.33
N HIS A 106 -10.34 1.03 6.98
CA HIS A 106 -10.49 -0.31 6.39
C HIS A 106 -11.17 -0.36 5.00
N ALA A 107 -11.39 0.81 4.37
CA ALA A 107 -11.98 0.87 3.04
C ALA A 107 -11.17 0.04 2.02
N PRO A 108 -11.82 -0.66 1.08
CA PRO A 108 -11.14 -1.53 0.11
C PRO A 108 -10.09 -0.81 -0.74
N ALA A 109 -10.31 0.47 -1.03
CA ALA A 109 -9.37 1.31 -1.75
C ALA A 109 -9.17 2.64 -1.02
N ARG A 110 -7.92 3.13 -1.05
CA ARG A 110 -7.46 4.30 -0.28
C ARG A 110 -6.55 5.18 -1.14
N PRO A 111 -7.01 6.34 -1.62
CA PRO A 111 -6.13 7.35 -2.18
C PRO A 111 -5.36 8.03 -1.06
N LYS A 112 -4.05 8.22 -1.26
CA LYS A 112 -3.18 8.97 -0.34
C LYS A 112 -2.26 9.91 -1.13
N PRO A 113 -2.09 11.17 -0.70
CA PRO A 113 -1.09 12.05 -1.29
C PRO A 113 0.30 11.42 -1.18
N ALA A 114 1.06 11.49 -2.27
CA ALA A 114 2.46 11.11 -2.27
C ALA A 114 3.29 12.14 -1.48
N THR A 115 4.23 11.68 -0.66
CA THR A 115 5.18 12.56 0.01
C THR A 115 6.18 13.13 -1.00
N LYS A 116 6.79 14.27 -0.68
CA LYS A 116 7.87 14.86 -1.50
C LYS A 116 9.03 13.89 -1.71
N ASP A 117 9.34 13.06 -0.70
CA ASP A 117 10.37 12.04 -0.80
C ASP A 117 9.97 10.92 -1.77
N GLN A 118 8.73 10.44 -1.70
CA GLN A 118 8.19 9.46 -2.66
C GLN A 118 8.27 10.00 -4.08
N ILE A 119 7.82 11.24 -4.33
CA ILE A 119 7.87 11.88 -5.67
C ILE A 119 9.31 11.95 -6.20
N LYS A 120 10.26 12.31 -5.33
CA LYS A 120 11.68 12.37 -5.69
C LYS A 120 12.25 11.01 -6.06
N ARG A 121 11.95 9.98 -5.26
CA ARG A 121 12.64 8.67 -5.33
C ARG A 121 11.95 7.64 -6.19
N TRP A 122 10.63 7.70 -6.36
CA TRP A 122 9.87 6.63 -7.01
C TRP A 122 9.84 6.83 -8.52
N PRO A 123 10.34 5.86 -9.31
CA PRO A 123 10.30 5.92 -10.77
C PRO A 123 8.89 6.15 -11.34
N GLU A 124 7.87 5.49 -10.80
CA GLU A 124 6.49 5.65 -11.25
C GLU A 124 5.92 7.05 -10.98
N LEU A 125 6.52 7.81 -10.04
CA LEU A 125 6.17 9.21 -9.78
C LEU A 125 7.02 10.20 -10.58
N SER A 126 7.86 9.74 -11.52
CA SER A 126 8.80 10.62 -12.22
C SER A 126 8.12 11.74 -13.00
N ALA A 127 6.92 11.49 -13.53
CA ALA A 127 6.10 12.48 -14.23
C ALA A 127 5.61 13.62 -13.33
N TYR A 128 5.64 13.43 -12.01
CA TYR A 128 5.09 14.36 -11.02
C TYR A 128 6.17 15.13 -10.24
N ARG A 129 7.44 15.09 -10.69
CA ARG A 129 8.55 15.77 -9.99
C ARG A 129 8.50 17.28 -10.10
N ASN A 130 7.86 17.79 -11.14
CA ASN A 130 7.77 19.22 -11.45
C ASN A 130 6.32 19.71 -11.36
N LEU A 131 5.54 19.16 -10.43
CA LEU A 131 4.17 19.63 -10.18
C LEU A 131 4.18 21.07 -9.66
N GLU A 132 3.14 21.81 -10.03
CA GLU A 132 2.89 23.13 -9.46
C GLU A 132 2.63 23.03 -7.95
N PRO A 133 2.87 24.09 -7.16
CA PRO A 133 2.75 24.04 -5.69
C PRO A 133 1.37 23.63 -5.15
N TRP A 134 0.31 23.83 -5.95
CA TRP A 134 -1.07 23.46 -5.60
C TRP A 134 -1.48 22.08 -6.15
N GLU A 135 -0.63 21.42 -6.93
CA GLU A 135 -0.88 20.07 -7.43
C GLU A 135 -0.16 19.05 -6.53
N TRP A 136 -0.80 17.91 -6.28
CA TRP A 136 -0.17 16.77 -5.64
C TRP A 136 -0.41 15.49 -6.41
N ALA A 137 0.62 14.64 -6.44
CA ALA A 137 0.46 13.27 -6.89
C ALA A 137 -0.25 12.46 -5.82
N VAL A 138 -1.13 11.56 -6.24
CA VAL A 138 -1.86 10.63 -5.38
C VAL A 138 -1.42 9.21 -5.69
N LEU A 139 -1.43 8.39 -4.65
CA LEU A 139 -1.15 6.96 -4.66
C LEU A 139 -2.45 6.23 -4.34
N LEU A 140 -2.92 5.40 -5.27
CA LEU A 140 -4.09 4.55 -5.07
C LEU A 140 -3.67 3.20 -4.50
N TRP A 141 -4.05 2.96 -3.25
CA TRP A 141 -3.77 1.74 -2.52
C TRP A 141 -5.01 0.85 -2.49
N VAL A 142 -4.87 -0.45 -2.78
CA VAL A 142 -5.96 -1.42 -2.73
C VAL A 142 -5.66 -2.52 -1.73
N LYS A 143 -6.62 -2.80 -0.86
CA LYS A 143 -6.50 -3.80 0.21
C LYS A 143 -6.34 -5.18 -0.41
N GLU A 144 -5.37 -5.96 0.08
CA GLU A 144 -5.25 -7.34 -0.34
C GLU A 144 -6.42 -8.16 0.22
N CYS A 145 -7.25 -8.72 -0.65
CA CYS A 145 -8.17 -9.77 -0.24
C CYS A 145 -7.33 -11.00 0.10
N LYS A 146 -7.41 -11.48 1.34
CA LYS A 146 -6.92 -12.82 1.66
C LYS A 146 -7.77 -13.81 0.84
N SER A 147 -7.16 -14.37 -0.19
CA SER A 147 -7.64 -15.54 -0.93
C SER A 147 -7.63 -16.76 -0.04
#